data_AF-A0A2N0P2E1-F1
#
_entry.id   AF-A0A2N0P2E1-F1
#
_cell.length_a   1.000
_cell.length_b   1.000
_cell.length_c   1.000
_cell.angle_alpha   90.00
_cell.angle_beta   90.00
_cell.angle_gamma   90.00
#
_symmetry.space_group_name_H-M   'P 1'
#
loop_
_entity.id
_entity.type
_entity.pdbx_description
1 polymer ?
#
loop_
_entity_poly.entity_id
_entity_poly.type
_entity_poly.pdbx_seq_one_letter_code
_entity_poly.pdbx_strand_id
1 'polypeptide(L)'
;MPKYTKKQIRQRWNEYLNPKLYHGPLGDREKNYIIELAQKHRMSKVINWKHVICDLERQFDKHYSQNQIKNYWYANQRYILSYRNMHLSKPLFDDEQYQNYSPLLPTMESTSHEPKFNKPYKMQPL
;
A
#
# COMPACT_ATOMS: atom_id res chain seq x y z
N MET A 1 14.42 -37.30 0.64
CA MET A 1 14.07 -36.11 1.46
C MET A 1 12.92 -35.37 0.77
N PRO A 2 11.84 -34.97 1.47
CA PRO A 2 10.78 -34.19 0.86
C PRO A 2 11.32 -32.85 0.33
N LYS A 3 10.83 -32.42 -0.85
CA LYS A 3 11.29 -31.21 -1.56
C LYS A 3 11.02 -29.90 -0.78
N TYR A 4 10.09 -29.94 0.18
CA TYR A 4 9.69 -28.77 0.98
C TYR A 4 9.73 -29.08 2.47
N THR A 5 10.23 -28.13 3.24
CA THR A 5 10.24 -28.17 4.69
C THR A 5 8.83 -27.89 5.24
N LYS A 6 8.50 -28.47 6.41
CA LYS A 6 7.23 -28.21 7.12
C LYS A 6 6.89 -26.71 7.24
N LYS A 7 7.91 -25.87 7.46
CA LYS A 7 7.78 -24.39 7.53
C LYS A 7 7.29 -23.78 6.21
N GLN A 8 7.83 -24.23 5.08
CA GLN A 8 7.46 -23.73 3.75
C GLN A 8 6.02 -24.13 3.41
N ILE A 9 5.63 -25.36 3.73
CA ILE A 9 4.25 -25.85 3.54
C ILE A 9 3.26 -24.98 4.34
N ARG A 10 3.53 -24.78 5.63
CA ARG A 10 2.70 -23.93 6.49
C ARG A 10 2.62 -22.49 5.98
N GLN A 11 3.74 -21.92 5.55
CA GLN A 11 3.78 -20.56 5.03
C GLN A 11 2.92 -20.44 3.77
N ARG A 12 3.10 -21.36 2.82
CA ARG A 12 2.34 -21.37 1.57
C ARG A 12 0.84 -21.52 1.80
N TRP A 13 0.43 -22.32 2.78
CA TRP A 13 -0.98 -22.41 3.18
C TRP A 13 -1.53 -21.08 3.67
N ASN A 14 -0.83 -20.44 4.62
CA ASN A 14 -1.29 -19.20 5.25
C ASN A 14 -1.26 -17.98 4.31
N GLU A 15 -0.41 -17.99 3.30
CA GLU A 15 -0.23 -16.85 2.39
C GLU A 15 -1.00 -16.97 1.08
N TYR A 16 -1.21 -18.19 0.57
CA TYR A 16 -1.71 -18.39 -0.81
C TYR A 16 -2.78 -19.46 -0.97
N LEU A 17 -2.71 -20.58 -0.24
CA LEU A 17 -3.60 -21.74 -0.52
C LEU A 17 -4.86 -21.80 0.33
N ASN A 18 -4.94 -21.04 1.42
CA ASN A 18 -6.13 -21.02 2.27
C ASN A 18 -7.31 -20.39 1.47
N PRO A 19 -8.41 -21.14 1.22
CA PRO A 19 -9.52 -20.66 0.39
C PRO A 19 -10.30 -19.51 1.02
N LYS A 20 -10.13 -19.26 2.33
CA LYS A 20 -10.70 -18.09 3.00
C LYS A 20 -9.97 -16.81 2.64
N LEU A 21 -8.74 -16.90 2.09
CA LEU A 21 -7.96 -15.72 1.75
C LEU A 21 -8.61 -14.95 0.61
N TYR A 22 -8.78 -13.66 0.84
CA TYR A 22 -9.11 -12.72 -0.21
C TYR A 22 -7.82 -12.29 -0.92
N HIS A 23 -7.73 -12.61 -2.22
CA HIS A 23 -6.55 -12.33 -3.05
C HIS A 23 -6.62 -11.01 -3.82
N GLY A 24 -7.74 -10.28 -3.72
CA GLY A 24 -7.88 -8.98 -4.35
C GLY A 24 -7.04 -7.88 -3.67
N PRO A 25 -6.91 -6.71 -4.31
CA PRO A 25 -6.23 -5.56 -3.72
C PRO A 25 -6.97 -5.08 -2.48
N LEU A 26 -6.22 -4.43 -1.57
CA LEU A 26 -6.81 -3.69 -0.46
C LEU A 26 -7.60 -2.50 -1.01
N GLY A 27 -8.86 -2.37 -0.59
CA GLY A 27 -9.70 -1.21 -0.87
C GLY A 27 -9.31 0.00 -0.03
N ASP A 28 -9.73 1.20 -0.43
CA ASP A 28 -9.25 2.42 0.22
C ASP A 28 -9.76 2.59 1.66
N ARG A 29 -10.98 2.13 1.95
CA ARG A 29 -11.50 2.08 3.33
C ARG A 29 -10.67 1.14 4.21
N GLU A 30 -10.27 0.00 3.67
CA GLU A 30 -9.50 -1.03 4.38
C GLU A 30 -8.07 -0.53 4.64
N LYS A 31 -7.46 0.14 3.66
CA LYS A 31 -6.16 0.82 3.77
C LYS A 31 -6.15 1.85 4.91
N ASN A 32 -7.14 2.74 4.95
CA ASN A 32 -7.26 3.73 6.02
C ASN A 32 -7.41 3.06 7.39
N TYR A 33 -8.25 2.03 7.47
CA TYR A 33 -8.45 1.27 8.70
C TYR A 33 -7.17 0.59 9.20
N ILE A 34 -6.35 0.02 8.31
CA ILE A 34 -5.03 -0.52 8.65
C ILE A 34 -4.13 0.56 9.25
N ILE A 35 -4.12 1.77 8.67
CA ILE A 35 -3.30 2.87 9.18
C ILE A 35 -3.73 3.22 10.60
N GLU A 36 -5.03 3.43 10.83
CA GLU A 36 -5.60 3.79 12.14
C GLU A 36 -5.29 2.73 13.20
N LEU A 37 -5.56 1.45 12.91
CA LEU A 37 -5.26 0.35 13.82
C LEU A 37 -3.78 0.22 14.11
N ALA A 38 -2.94 0.25 13.08
CA ALA A 38 -1.50 0.12 13.25
C ALA A 38 -0.89 1.29 14.02
N GLN A 39 -1.44 2.50 13.89
CA GLN A 39 -1.07 3.66 14.71
C GLN A 39 -1.55 3.52 16.15
N LYS A 40 -2.80 3.09 16.39
CA LYS A 40 -3.37 2.85 17.72
C LYS A 40 -2.60 1.79 18.50
N HIS A 41 -2.21 0.71 17.84
CA HIS A 41 -1.42 -0.37 18.43
C HIS A 41 0.09 -0.09 18.49
N ARG A 42 0.54 1.08 17.99
CA ARG A 42 1.96 1.47 18.00
C ARG A 42 2.48 1.87 19.38
N MET A 43 1.64 1.84 20.42
CA MET A 43 2.01 2.14 21.80
C MET A 43 3.10 1.20 22.36
N SER A 44 3.24 -0.03 21.83
CA SER A 44 4.10 -1.07 22.42
C SER A 44 5.14 -1.63 21.43
N LYS A 45 5.79 -0.79 20.61
CA LYS A 45 6.87 -1.13 19.63
C LYS A 45 6.59 -2.23 18.59
N VAL A 46 5.57 -3.07 18.77
CA VAL A 46 5.26 -4.29 18.02
C VAL A 46 3.76 -4.31 17.75
N ILE A 47 3.40 -4.27 16.46
CA ILE A 47 2.02 -4.35 16.02
C ILE A 47 1.57 -5.82 16.06
N ASN A 48 0.48 -6.11 16.77
CA ASN A 48 -0.13 -7.44 16.75
C ASN A 48 -0.98 -7.62 15.48
N TRP A 49 -0.34 -8.09 14.40
CA TRP A 49 -0.98 -8.29 13.10
C TRP A 49 -2.16 -9.26 13.11
N LYS A 50 -2.22 -10.21 14.04
CA LYS A 50 -3.36 -11.13 14.12
C LYS A 50 -4.63 -10.37 14.51
N HIS A 51 -4.53 -9.42 15.44
CA HIS A 51 -5.65 -8.59 15.85
C HIS A 51 -6.13 -7.71 14.70
N VAL A 52 -5.19 -7.08 13.98
CA VAL A 52 -5.49 -6.28 12.78
C VAL A 52 -6.23 -7.08 11.70
N ILE A 53 -5.81 -8.33 11.45
CA ILE A 53 -6.49 -9.22 10.50
C ILE A 53 -7.92 -9.55 10.97
N CYS A 54 -8.07 -9.95 12.24
CA CYS A 54 -9.38 -10.29 12.80
C CYS A 54 -10.35 -9.10 12.77
N ASP A 55 -9.88 -7.89 13.09
CA ASP A 55 -10.70 -6.69 13.04
C ASP A 55 -11.09 -6.33 11.59
N LEU A 56 -10.16 -6.44 10.65
CA LEU A 56 -10.45 -6.24 9.22
C LEU A 56 -11.49 -7.24 8.71
N GLU A 57 -11.32 -8.53 9.02
CA GLU A 57 -12.27 -9.56 8.63
C GLU A 57 -13.66 -9.29 9.21
N ARG A 58 -13.73 -8.87 10.49
CA ARG A 58 -14.99 -8.52 11.13
C ARG A 58 -15.68 -7.29 10.53
N GLN A 59 -14.92 -6.32 10.01
CA GLN A 59 -15.46 -5.08 9.46
C GLN A 59 -15.80 -5.17 7.97
N PHE A 60 -15.01 -5.90 7.19
CA PHE A 60 -15.10 -5.91 5.73
C PHE A 60 -15.49 -7.26 5.12
N ASP A 61 -15.66 -8.30 5.96
CA ASP A 61 -15.95 -9.69 5.57
C ASP A 61 -14.91 -10.24 4.58
N LYS A 62 -13.66 -9.80 4.73
CA LYS A 62 -12.53 -10.21 3.89
C LYS A 62 -11.34 -10.59 4.74
N HIS A 63 -10.89 -11.83 4.57
CA HIS A 63 -9.72 -12.34 5.27
C HIS A 63 -8.46 -12.12 4.43
N TYR A 64 -7.70 -11.07 4.75
CA TYR A 64 -6.43 -10.79 4.08
C TYR A 64 -5.27 -11.59 4.67
N SER A 65 -4.30 -11.96 3.82
CA SER A 65 -3.06 -12.56 4.32
C SER A 65 -2.30 -11.56 5.20
N GLN A 66 -1.63 -12.07 6.24
CA GLN A 66 -0.78 -11.24 7.09
C GLN A 66 0.31 -10.53 6.27
N ASN A 67 0.80 -11.17 5.20
CA ASN A 67 1.82 -10.62 4.33
C ASN A 67 1.31 -9.39 3.56
N GLN A 68 0.09 -9.45 3.03
CA GLN A 68 -0.52 -8.34 2.28
C GLN A 68 -0.69 -7.08 3.13
N ILE A 69 -1.19 -7.22 4.35
CA ILE A 69 -1.36 -6.09 5.29
C ILE A 69 0.00 -5.50 5.66
N LYS A 70 0.98 -6.36 5.98
CA LYS A 70 2.35 -5.92 6.29
C LYS A 70 2.98 -5.17 5.13
N ASN A 71 2.88 -5.71 3.91
CA ASN A 71 3.42 -5.08 2.72
C ASN A 71 2.85 -3.68 2.52
N TYR A 72 1.53 -3.54 2.68
CA TYR A 72 0.88 -2.22 2.61
C TYR A 72 1.40 -1.27 3.71
N TRP A 73 1.41 -1.70 4.97
CA TRP A 73 1.88 -0.86 6.07
C TRP A 73 3.33 -0.40 5.88
N TYR A 74 4.25 -1.30 5.57
CA TYR A 74 5.66 -0.94 5.38
C TYR A 74 5.88 -0.08 4.14
N ALA A 75 5.13 -0.32 3.05
CA ALA A 75 5.15 0.58 1.89
C ALA A 75 4.67 1.98 2.27
N ASN A 76 3.59 2.08 3.03
CA ASN A 76 3.06 3.36 3.52
C ASN A 76 4.05 4.06 4.47
N GLN A 77 4.73 3.33 5.36
CA GLN A 77 5.76 3.92 6.23
C GLN A 77 6.93 4.48 5.42
N ARG A 78 7.40 3.77 4.39
CA ARG A 78 8.45 4.28 3.49
C ARG A 78 8.01 5.53 2.74
N TYR A 79 6.77 5.54 2.25
CA TYR A 79 6.17 6.72 1.63
C TYR A 79 6.17 7.90 2.61
N ILE A 80 5.65 7.74 3.83
CA ILE A 80 5.62 8.82 4.83
C ILE A 80 7.02 9.33 5.16
N LEU A 81 8.01 8.45 5.29
CA LEU A 81 9.41 8.85 5.51
C LEU A 81 9.98 9.64 4.32
N SER A 82 9.71 9.18 3.09
CA SER A 82 10.11 9.88 1.87
C SER A 82 9.50 11.28 1.80
N TYR A 83 8.20 11.40 2.05
CA TYR A 83 7.50 12.69 2.05
C TYR A 83 8.02 13.61 3.14
N ARG A 84 8.25 13.09 4.36
CA ARG A 84 8.86 13.89 5.44
C ARG A 84 10.24 14.39 5.06
N ASN A 85 11.09 13.55 4.46
CA ASN A 85 12.43 13.95 4.02
C ASN A 85 12.39 14.99 2.90
N MET A 86 11.40 14.89 1.98
CA MET A 86 11.20 15.83 0.89
C MET A 86 10.64 17.19 1.35
N HIS A 87 9.81 17.21 2.41
CA HIS A 87 9.29 18.45 3.00
C HIS A 87 10.21 19.07 4.06
N LEU A 88 11.18 18.33 4.61
CA LEU A 88 12.19 18.87 5.52
C LEU A 88 13.29 19.64 4.78
N SER A 89 13.48 19.33 3.49
CA SER A 89 14.15 20.22 2.55
C SER A 89 13.10 21.26 2.11
N LYS A 90 13.00 22.37 2.86
CA LYS A 90 12.12 23.48 2.47
C LYS A 90 12.35 23.80 0.99
N PRO A 91 11.34 23.75 0.11
CA PRO A 91 11.46 24.42 -1.17
C PRO A 91 11.62 25.91 -0.87
N LEU A 92 12.76 26.47 -1.27
CA LEU A 92 12.98 27.91 -1.33
C LEU A 92 12.18 28.45 -2.52
N PHE A 93 10.86 28.41 -2.42
CA PHE A 93 9.97 29.16 -3.29
C PHE A 93 8.87 29.71 -2.40
N ASP A 94 9.14 30.93 -1.93
CA ASP A 94 8.17 31.82 -1.32
C ASP A 94 7.14 32.19 -2.39
N ASP A 95 5.97 31.54 -2.37
CA ASP A 95 4.76 32.09 -2.98
C ASP A 95 3.58 31.67 -2.09
N GLU A 96 2.94 32.68 -1.47
CA GLU A 96 1.87 32.59 -0.45
C GLU A 96 0.56 31.91 -0.92
N GLN A 97 0.57 31.12 -2.00
CA GLN A 97 -0.64 30.56 -2.60
C GLN A 97 -1.02 29.16 -2.11
N TYR A 98 -0.18 28.47 -1.32
CA TYR A 98 -0.36 27.04 -1.01
C TYR A 98 -0.85 26.68 0.41
N GLN A 99 -1.32 27.65 1.21
CA GLN A 99 -1.77 27.37 2.59
C GLN A 99 -3.26 26.98 2.74
N ASN A 100 -4.03 26.87 1.65
CA ASN A 100 -5.50 26.70 1.74
C ASN A 100 -6.10 25.39 1.20
N TYR A 101 -5.31 24.39 0.84
CA TYR A 101 -5.88 23.11 0.40
C TYR A 101 -6.09 22.14 1.58
N SER A 102 -7.31 22.17 2.13
CA SER A 102 -7.84 21.04 2.89
C SER A 102 -8.01 19.81 1.98
N PRO A 103 -7.67 18.59 2.44
CA PRO A 103 -7.67 17.40 1.60
C PRO A 103 -9.08 16.83 1.42
N LEU A 104 -9.88 17.44 0.56
CA LEU A 104 -11.05 16.79 -0.03
C LEU A 104 -10.72 16.47 -1.49
N LEU A 105 -10.58 15.17 -1.77
CA LEU A 105 -10.40 14.61 -3.11
C LEU A 105 -11.57 14.99 -4.03
N PRO A 106 -11.35 15.70 -5.15
CA PRO A 106 -12.37 15.86 -6.17
C PRO A 106 -12.47 14.60 -7.03
N THR A 107 -13.70 14.14 -7.25
CA THR A 107 -14.06 13.07 -8.18
C THR A 107 -13.50 13.36 -9.57
N MET A 108 -12.63 12.50 -10.09
CA MET A 108 -12.05 12.67 -11.41
C MET A 108 -13.09 12.41 -12.51
N GLU A 109 -13.47 13.47 -13.22
CA GLU A 109 -14.16 13.35 -14.50
C GLU A 109 -13.18 12.83 -15.58
N SER A 110 -13.68 11.89 -16.38
CA SER A 110 -12.91 11.19 -17.42
C SER A 110 -12.65 12.11 -18.60
N THR A 111 -11.46 12.70 -18.64
CA THR A 111 -10.94 13.35 -19.85
C THR A 111 -9.96 12.40 -20.55
N SER A 112 -10.34 11.99 -21.76
CA SER A 112 -9.58 11.11 -22.65
C SER A 112 -8.27 11.78 -23.06
N HIS A 113 -7.15 11.35 -22.47
CA HIS A 113 -5.81 11.71 -22.94
C HIS A 113 -5.23 10.54 -23.74
N GLU A 114 -5.09 10.71 -25.06
CA GLU A 114 -4.36 9.73 -25.87
C GLU A 114 -2.85 9.77 -25.58
N PRO A 115 -2.22 8.62 -25.33
CA PRO A 115 -0.78 8.54 -25.11
C PRO A 115 -0.03 8.71 -26.44
N LYS A 116 0.87 9.70 -26.48
CA LYS A 116 1.77 9.92 -27.62
C LYS A 116 2.89 8.88 -27.59
N PHE A 117 2.88 7.94 -28.53
CA PHE A 117 3.98 7.00 -28.74
C PHE A 117 5.15 7.68 -29.47
N ASN A 118 6.36 7.55 -28.93
CA ASN A 118 7.58 7.99 -29.62
C ASN A 118 7.83 7.11 -30.84
N LYS A 119 8.16 7.74 -31.98
CA LYS A 119 8.43 7.04 -33.25
C LYS A 119 9.67 6.14 -33.10
N PRO A 120 9.67 4.93 -33.69
CA PRO A 120 10.78 3.98 -33.54
C PRO A 120 12.07 4.51 -34.18
N TYR A 121 13.17 4.30 -33.46
CA TYR A 121 14.52 4.66 -33.88
C TYR A 121 14.92 3.86 -35.13
N LYS A 122 15.44 4.53 -36.16
CA LYS A 122 15.93 3.89 -37.39
C LYS A 122 17.46 3.94 -37.40
N MET A 123 18.11 2.77 -37.36
CA MET A 123 19.55 2.66 -37.55
C MET A 123 19.89 2.84 -39.03
N GLN A 124 20.94 3.60 -39.33
CA GLN A 124 21.51 3.70 -40.68
C GLN A 124 22.64 2.68 -40.86
N PRO A 125 22.73 1.99 -42.00
CA PRO A 125 23.81 1.05 -42.27
C PRO A 125 25.14 1.78 -42.55
N LEU A 126 26.24 1.14 -42.16
CA LEU A 126 27.63 1.53 -42.38
C LEU A 126 28.03 1.42 -43.85
#